data_AF-A0A376RQW8-F1
#
_entry.id   AF-A0A376RQW8-F1
#
_cell.length_a   1.000
_cell.length_b   1.000
_cell.length_c   1.000
_cell.angle_alpha   90.00
_cell.angle_beta   90.00
_cell.angle_gamma   90.00
#
_symmetry.space_group_name_H-M   'P 1'
#
loop_
_entity.id
_entity.type
_entity.pdbx_description
1 polymer ?
#
loop_
_entity_poly.entity_id
_entity_poly.type
_entity_poly.pdbx_seq_one_letter_code
_entity_poly.pdbx_strand_id
1 'polypeptide(L)'
;MKPEDFRASTQRPFTGEEYLKSLQDGREIYIYGERVKDVTTHPAFRNAAASVAQLYDALHKPEMQDSLCWNTDTGSGGYTHKFFRVAKSADDLRQQRDAIAEWSRLSYGWMGRTPDYKAAFGCALGANPGFYGQFEQNARNWYTRIQETGLYFNHAIVNPPIDRHLPTDKVKDVYISWKKRLTPGLSSAVRKWLPPTRR
;
A
#
# COMPACT_ATOMS: atom_id res chain seq x y z
N MET A 1 -13.60 2.00 12.05
CA MET A 1 -12.59 0.97 12.37
C MET A 1 -11.40 1.19 11.46
N LYS A 2 -10.16 1.17 11.97
CA LYS A 2 -8.99 1.20 11.10
C LYS A 2 -8.78 -0.21 10.53
N PRO A 3 -8.28 -0.35 9.28
CA PRO A 3 -8.09 -1.66 8.68
C PRO A 3 -7.17 -2.56 9.52
N GLU A 4 -6.11 -2.01 10.13
CA GLU A 4 -5.20 -2.78 10.96
C GLU A 4 -5.77 -3.27 12.30
N ASP A 5 -6.95 -2.78 12.69
CA ASP A 5 -7.67 -3.26 13.88
C ASP A 5 -8.26 -4.67 13.66
N PHE A 6 -8.30 -5.16 12.41
CA PHE A 6 -8.67 -6.56 12.11
C PHE A 6 -7.57 -7.57 12.48
N ARG A 7 -6.35 -7.11 12.77
CA ARG A 7 -5.28 -8.01 13.21
C ARG A 7 -5.52 -8.49 14.63
N ALA A 8 -5.37 -9.79 14.85
CA ALA A 8 -5.42 -10.35 16.20
C ALA A 8 -4.16 -10.01 17.04
N SER A 9 -3.09 -9.53 16.42
CA SER A 9 -1.87 -9.08 17.10
C SER A 9 -1.30 -7.82 16.45
N THR A 10 -0.78 -6.92 17.29
CA THR A 10 -0.11 -5.69 16.86
C THR A 10 1.36 -5.90 16.50
N GLN A 11 1.95 -7.06 16.87
CA GLN A 11 3.36 -7.40 16.68
C GLN A 11 3.67 -8.11 15.35
N ARG A 12 2.71 -8.14 14.42
CA ARG A 12 2.89 -8.72 13.09
C ARG A 12 2.01 -8.01 12.06
N PRO A 13 2.31 -8.14 10.76
CA PRO A 13 1.41 -7.70 9.71
C PRO A 13 0.12 -8.54 9.68
N PHE A 14 -0.80 -8.17 8.80
CA PHE A 14 -2.00 -8.96 8.51
C PHE A 14 -1.66 -10.41 8.13
N THR A 15 -2.49 -11.35 8.57
CA THR A 15 -2.67 -12.63 7.87
C THR A 15 -3.51 -12.41 6.61
N GLY A 16 -3.56 -13.40 5.71
CA GLY A 16 -4.42 -13.34 4.53
C GLY A 16 -5.90 -13.17 4.86
N GLU A 17 -6.39 -13.87 5.89
CA GLU A 17 -7.77 -13.75 6.38
C GLU A 17 -8.08 -12.33 6.91
N GLU A 18 -7.18 -11.79 7.74
CA GLU A 18 -7.33 -10.44 8.30
C GLU A 18 -7.28 -9.37 7.20
N TYR A 19 -6.40 -9.55 6.21
CA TYR A 19 -6.35 -8.68 5.03
C TYR A 19 -7.68 -8.72 4.27
N LEU A 20 -8.23 -9.89 3.97
CA LEU A 20 -9.51 -9.99 3.26
C LEU A 20 -10.65 -9.32 4.03
N LYS A 21 -10.76 -9.56 5.34
CA LYS A 21 -11.74 -8.87 6.21
C LYS A 21 -11.58 -7.36 6.17
N SER A 22 -10.34 -6.87 6.16
CA SER A 22 -10.06 -5.42 6.08
C SER A 22 -10.57 -4.76 4.79
N LEU A 23 -10.86 -5.54 3.74
CA LEU A 23 -11.40 -5.02 2.48
C LEU A 23 -12.92 -4.85 2.47
N GLN A 24 -13.63 -5.36 3.49
CA GLN A 24 -15.08 -5.30 3.61
C GLN A 24 -15.53 -4.00 4.31
N ASP A 25 -15.12 -2.86 3.73
CA ASP A 25 -15.11 -1.54 4.39
C ASP A 25 -16.10 -0.51 3.79
N GLY A 26 -16.94 -0.93 2.84
CA GLY A 26 -17.91 -0.05 2.17
C GLY A 26 -17.33 0.78 1.01
N ARG A 27 -16.09 0.49 0.55
CA ARG A 27 -15.49 1.11 -0.63
C ARG A 27 -16.43 1.16 -1.84
N GLU A 28 -16.31 2.24 -2.62
CA GLU A 28 -17.12 2.44 -3.81
C GLU A 28 -16.32 2.08 -5.07
N ILE A 29 -16.60 0.90 -5.62
CA ILE A 29 -15.98 0.41 -6.85
C ILE A 29 -17.08 0.09 -7.84
N TYR A 30 -16.86 0.47 -9.11
CA TYR A 30 -17.80 0.24 -10.19
C TYR A 30 -17.12 -0.57 -11.30
N ILE A 31 -17.78 -1.61 -11.78
CA ILE A 31 -17.34 -2.42 -12.92
C ILE A 31 -18.58 -2.96 -13.65
N TYR A 32 -18.53 -3.03 -14.98
CA TYR A 32 -19.66 -3.48 -15.81
C TYR A 32 -20.98 -2.71 -15.54
N GLY A 33 -20.88 -1.41 -15.23
CA GLY A 33 -22.04 -0.55 -14.96
C GLY A 33 -22.60 -0.67 -13.54
N GLU A 34 -22.13 -1.61 -12.73
CA GLU A 34 -22.69 -1.92 -11.41
C GLU A 34 -21.72 -1.60 -10.27
N ARG A 35 -22.28 -1.29 -9.09
CA ARG A 35 -21.50 -1.12 -7.86
C ARG A 35 -21.13 -2.49 -7.28
N VAL A 36 -19.84 -2.68 -7.00
CA VAL A 36 -19.34 -3.87 -6.31
C VAL A 36 -19.72 -3.81 -4.83
N LYS A 37 -20.46 -4.81 -4.34
CA LYS A 37 -20.88 -4.91 -2.93
C LYS A 37 -19.73 -5.35 -2.02
N ASP A 38 -18.94 -6.34 -2.45
CA ASP A 38 -17.82 -6.88 -1.70
C ASP A 38 -16.73 -7.39 -2.67
N VAL A 39 -15.54 -6.81 -2.62
CA VAL A 39 -14.41 -7.15 -3.49
C VAL A 39 -13.83 -8.54 -3.22
N THR A 40 -14.02 -9.08 -2.02
CA THR A 40 -13.47 -10.39 -1.64
C THR A 40 -14.27 -11.53 -2.25
N THR A 41 -15.54 -11.30 -2.58
CA THR A 41 -16.45 -12.32 -3.14
C THR A 41 -16.83 -12.04 -4.61
N HIS A 42 -16.69 -10.80 -5.07
CA HIS A 42 -17.05 -10.43 -6.44
C HIS A 42 -16.20 -11.18 -7.50
N PRO A 43 -16.82 -11.77 -8.55
CA PRO A 43 -16.13 -12.58 -9.56
C PRO A 43 -14.94 -11.91 -10.24
N ALA A 44 -14.99 -10.58 -10.43
CA ALA A 44 -13.89 -9.83 -11.05
C ALA A 44 -12.65 -9.64 -10.16
N PHE A 45 -12.75 -9.84 -8.84
CA PHE A 45 -11.69 -9.46 -7.88
C PHE A 45 -11.28 -10.60 -6.94
N ARG A 46 -12.20 -11.51 -6.59
CA ARG A 46 -12.01 -12.52 -5.53
C ARG A 46 -10.70 -13.29 -5.61
N ASN A 47 -10.28 -13.71 -6.80
CA ASN A 47 -9.04 -14.48 -6.97
C ASN A 47 -7.80 -13.60 -6.85
N ALA A 48 -7.84 -12.36 -7.36
CA ALA A 48 -6.75 -11.42 -7.18
C ALA A 48 -6.60 -11.02 -5.69
N ALA A 49 -7.72 -10.83 -4.99
CA ALA A 49 -7.72 -10.60 -3.54
C ALA A 49 -7.12 -11.81 -2.79
N ALA A 50 -7.51 -13.03 -3.15
CA ALA A 50 -6.94 -14.25 -2.58
C ALA A 50 -5.44 -14.40 -2.87
N SER A 51 -4.97 -14.06 -4.07
CA SER A 51 -3.53 -14.07 -4.39
C SER A 51 -2.74 -13.10 -3.52
N VAL A 52 -3.27 -11.90 -3.24
CA VAL A 52 -2.62 -10.96 -2.28
C VAL A 52 -2.69 -11.51 -0.86
N ALA A 53 -3.79 -12.13 -0.46
CA ALA A 53 -3.93 -12.75 0.86
C ALA A 53 -2.84 -13.81 1.11
N GLN A 54 -2.49 -14.60 0.09
CA GLN A 54 -1.39 -15.58 0.19
C GLN A 54 -0.02 -14.94 0.48
N LEU A 55 0.22 -13.71 -0.01
CA LEU A 55 1.45 -12.98 0.30
C LEU A 55 1.53 -12.64 1.78
N TYR A 56 0.40 -12.23 2.37
CA TYR A 56 0.30 -11.98 3.81
C TYR A 56 0.49 -13.25 4.62
N ASP A 57 -0.15 -14.36 4.24
CA ASP A 57 0.05 -15.65 4.91
C ASP A 57 1.51 -16.11 4.89
N ALA A 58 2.24 -15.86 3.79
CA ALA A 58 3.65 -16.22 3.67
C ALA A 58 4.54 -15.54 4.72
N LEU A 59 4.18 -14.36 5.23
CA LEU A 59 4.94 -13.68 6.28
C LEU A 59 4.94 -14.42 7.62
N HIS A 60 4.01 -15.36 7.79
CA HIS A 60 3.78 -16.11 9.04
C HIS A 60 4.21 -17.57 8.94
N LYS A 61 4.64 -18.03 7.76
CA LYS A 61 5.13 -19.39 7.55
C LYS A 61 6.56 -19.51 8.07
N PRO A 62 6.85 -20.41 9.04
CA PRO A 62 8.19 -20.55 9.60
C PRO A 62 9.28 -20.76 8.54
N GLU A 63 8.97 -21.52 7.50
CA GLU A 63 9.87 -21.84 6.39
C GLU A 63 10.17 -20.66 5.45
N MET A 64 9.37 -19.59 5.47
CA MET A 64 9.57 -18.39 4.66
C MET A 64 9.96 -17.16 5.47
N GLN A 65 9.83 -17.22 6.80
CA GLN A 65 9.98 -16.05 7.66
C GLN A 65 11.41 -15.47 7.62
N ASP A 66 12.43 -16.33 7.57
CA ASP A 66 13.82 -15.88 7.50
C ASP A 66 14.15 -15.11 6.21
N SER A 67 13.58 -15.56 5.08
CA SER A 67 13.79 -14.89 3.80
C SER A 67 12.96 -13.61 3.67
N LEU A 68 11.72 -13.61 4.17
CA LEU A 68 10.75 -12.51 3.98
C LEU A 68 10.78 -11.42 5.05
N CYS A 69 11.14 -11.74 6.30
CA CYS A 69 10.83 -10.88 7.44
C CYS A 69 12.09 -10.39 8.20
N TRP A 70 11.92 -9.26 8.87
CA TRP A 70 12.81 -8.74 9.90
C TRP A 70 12.01 -8.27 11.10
N ASN A 71 12.69 -8.08 12.23
CA ASN A 71 12.16 -7.28 13.32
C ASN A 71 11.91 -5.83 12.86
N THR A 72 10.82 -5.24 13.36
CA THR A 72 10.53 -3.81 13.20
C THR A 72 11.61 -2.97 13.89
N ASP A 73 11.81 -1.73 13.41
CA ASP A 73 12.70 -0.75 14.06
C ASP A 73 11.95 0.22 14.99
N THR A 74 10.70 -0.09 15.31
CA THR A 74 9.78 0.80 16.05
C THR A 74 9.81 0.59 17.56
N GLY A 75 10.46 -0.48 18.04
CA GLY A 75 10.43 -0.89 19.44
C GLY A 75 9.17 -1.68 19.84
N SER A 76 8.28 -2.00 18.90
CA SER A 76 7.05 -2.78 19.17
C SER A 76 7.31 -4.24 19.57
N GLY A 77 8.52 -4.75 19.34
CA GLY A 77 8.87 -6.17 19.47
C GLY A 77 8.29 -7.06 18.37
N GLY A 78 7.65 -6.46 17.34
CA GLY A 78 7.07 -7.17 16.21
C GLY A 78 8.04 -7.36 15.04
N TYR A 79 7.55 -8.08 14.02
CA TYR A 79 8.23 -8.26 12.74
C TYR A 79 7.43 -7.67 11.57
N THR A 80 8.07 -7.53 10.41
CA THR A 80 7.45 -7.10 9.15
C THR A 80 8.23 -7.64 7.97
N HIS A 81 7.67 -7.54 6.76
CA HIS A 81 8.40 -7.85 5.53
C HIS A 81 9.62 -6.93 5.39
N LYS A 82 10.80 -7.47 5.03
CA LYS A 82 12.10 -6.73 5.06
C LYS A 82 12.05 -5.37 4.36
N PHE A 83 11.31 -5.28 3.26
CA PHE A 83 11.20 -4.06 2.45
C PHE A 83 10.28 -2.95 3.04
N PHE A 84 9.61 -3.21 4.16
CA PHE A 84 8.79 -2.23 4.89
C PHE A 84 9.58 -1.44 5.94
N ARG A 85 10.85 -1.81 6.17
CA ARG A 85 11.77 -1.15 7.09
C ARG A 85 12.88 -0.44 6.30
N VAL A 86 13.34 0.72 6.76
CA VAL A 86 14.44 1.46 6.11
C VAL A 86 15.74 0.65 6.18
N ALA A 87 16.31 0.33 5.01
CA ALA A 87 17.64 -0.27 4.90
C ALA A 87 18.73 0.72 5.35
N LYS A 88 19.75 0.20 6.05
CA LYS A 88 20.88 0.97 6.59
C LYS A 88 22.23 0.50 6.05
N SER A 89 22.25 -0.49 5.17
CA SER A 89 23.46 -1.03 4.56
C SER A 89 23.21 -1.57 3.14
N ALA A 90 24.28 -1.85 2.41
CA ALA A 90 24.18 -2.53 1.11
C ALA A 90 23.67 -3.98 1.25
N ASP A 91 24.03 -4.67 2.34
CA ASP A 91 23.52 -6.01 2.59
C ASP A 91 22.02 -5.99 2.94
N ASP A 92 21.55 -4.97 3.67
CA ASP A 92 20.12 -4.77 3.92
C ASP A 92 19.36 -4.67 2.59
N LEU A 93 19.87 -3.87 1.63
CA LEU A 93 19.27 -3.74 0.30
C LEU A 93 19.27 -5.06 -0.47
N ARG A 94 20.34 -5.87 -0.37
CA ARG A 94 20.39 -7.20 -0.96
C ARG A 94 19.33 -8.12 -0.36
N GLN A 95 19.21 -8.16 0.97
CA GLN A 95 18.20 -8.96 1.66
C GLN A 95 16.78 -8.50 1.33
N GLN A 96 16.55 -7.19 1.19
CA GLN A 96 15.28 -6.65 0.71
C GLN A 96 14.96 -7.08 -0.72
N ARG A 97 15.95 -7.06 -1.63
CA ARG A 97 15.81 -7.57 -2.99
C ARG A 97 15.40 -9.05 -2.97
N ASP A 98 16.06 -9.85 -2.14
CA ASP A 98 15.75 -11.28 -2.01
C ASP A 98 14.32 -11.50 -1.47
N ALA A 99 13.89 -10.74 -0.45
CA ALA A 99 12.51 -10.80 0.07
C ALA A 99 11.44 -10.41 -0.98
N ILE A 100 11.69 -9.35 -1.76
CA ILE A 100 10.83 -8.96 -2.89
C ILE A 100 10.73 -10.10 -3.91
N ALA A 101 11.86 -10.76 -4.21
CA ALA A 101 11.87 -11.88 -5.15
C ALA A 101 11.08 -13.08 -4.62
N GLU A 102 11.18 -13.42 -3.33
CA GLU A 102 10.37 -14.47 -2.70
C GLU A 102 8.87 -14.19 -2.81
N TRP A 103 8.42 -12.97 -2.48
CA TRP A 103 7.02 -12.58 -2.67
C TRP A 103 6.58 -12.58 -4.13
N SER A 104 7.43 -12.09 -5.04
CA SER A 104 7.14 -12.05 -6.47
C SER A 104 6.91 -13.45 -7.04
N ARG A 105 7.68 -14.46 -6.60
CA ARG A 105 7.52 -15.86 -7.03
C ARG A 105 6.16 -16.47 -6.68
N LEU A 106 5.50 -16.02 -5.60
CA LEU A 106 4.15 -16.49 -5.24
C LEU A 106 3.08 -16.07 -6.26
N SER A 107 3.36 -15.02 -7.04
CA SER A 107 2.53 -14.62 -8.19
C SER A 107 3.19 -14.92 -9.53
N TYR A 108 4.30 -15.65 -9.54
CA TYR A 108 5.16 -15.90 -10.69
C TYR A 108 5.53 -14.62 -11.47
N GLY A 109 5.68 -13.49 -10.77
CA GLY A 109 6.02 -12.19 -11.36
C GLY A 109 4.87 -11.46 -12.07
N TRP A 110 3.62 -11.98 -12.03
CA TRP A 110 2.49 -11.37 -12.73
C TRP A 110 1.84 -10.20 -11.97
N MET A 111 1.95 -10.17 -10.64
CA MET A 111 1.37 -9.09 -9.83
C MET A 111 2.40 -7.98 -9.56
N GLY A 112 2.55 -7.04 -10.49
CA GLY A 112 3.54 -5.95 -10.38
C GLY A 112 3.17 -4.80 -9.43
N ARG A 113 2.11 -4.92 -8.63
CA ARG A 113 1.61 -3.86 -7.73
C ARG A 113 1.30 -4.37 -6.32
N THR A 114 1.94 -5.45 -5.90
CA THR A 114 1.84 -6.03 -4.54
C THR A 114 2.26 -5.04 -3.44
N PRO A 115 1.92 -5.32 -2.15
CA PRO A 115 2.12 -4.37 -1.06
C PRO A 115 3.54 -3.80 -0.91
N ASP A 116 4.56 -4.60 -1.22
CA ASP A 116 5.99 -4.21 -1.20
C ASP A 116 6.29 -3.05 -2.16
N TYR A 117 5.56 -2.91 -3.27
CA TYR A 117 5.79 -1.81 -4.23
C TYR A 117 5.69 -0.43 -3.56
N LYS A 118 4.70 -0.24 -2.66
CA LYS A 118 4.54 1.02 -1.92
C LYS A 118 5.16 1.00 -0.53
N ALA A 119 5.70 -0.12 -0.06
CA ALA A 119 6.53 -0.16 1.14
C ALA A 119 7.72 0.81 1.03
N ALA A 120 8.31 0.94 -0.16
CA ALA A 120 9.35 1.93 -0.45
C ALA A 120 8.92 3.39 -0.17
N PHE A 121 7.64 3.72 -0.33
CA PHE A 121 7.13 5.05 0.05
C PHE A 121 7.07 5.21 1.57
N GLY A 122 6.61 4.20 2.30
CA GLY A 122 6.71 4.18 3.76
C GLY A 122 8.16 4.38 4.22
N CYS A 123 9.10 3.63 3.66
CA CYS A 123 10.53 3.78 3.94
C CYS A 123 11.06 5.18 3.59
N ALA A 124 10.63 5.79 2.48
CA ALA A 124 11.02 7.16 2.15
C ALA A 124 10.53 8.17 3.22
N LEU A 125 9.31 8.01 3.72
CA LEU A 125 8.78 8.82 4.82
C LEU A 125 9.61 8.64 6.11
N GLY A 126 9.99 7.40 6.42
CA GLY A 126 10.78 7.08 7.62
C GLY A 126 12.25 7.50 7.53
N ALA A 127 12.83 7.47 6.33
CA ALA A 127 14.23 7.79 6.10
C ALA A 127 14.49 9.30 6.08
N ASN A 128 13.55 10.11 5.58
CA ASN A 128 13.71 11.57 5.50
C ASN A 128 12.43 12.32 5.90
N PRO A 129 11.95 12.15 7.15
CA PRO A 129 10.71 12.79 7.59
C PRO A 129 10.81 14.32 7.66
N GLY A 130 12.00 14.87 7.95
CA GLY A 130 12.23 16.31 8.05
C GLY A 130 11.98 17.08 6.75
N PHE A 131 12.02 16.40 5.60
CA PHE A 131 11.66 16.98 4.30
C PHE A 131 10.24 17.59 4.29
N TYR A 132 9.33 17.08 5.12
CA TYR A 132 7.92 17.47 5.13
C TYR A 132 7.61 18.67 6.04
N GLY A 133 8.61 19.26 6.72
CA GLY A 133 8.46 20.46 7.55
C GLY A 133 7.37 20.31 8.62
N GLN A 134 6.35 21.17 8.59
CA GLN A 134 5.22 21.10 9.54
C GLN A 134 4.46 19.75 9.52
N PHE A 135 4.64 18.93 8.49
CA PHE A 135 4.04 17.60 8.37
C PHE A 135 5.02 16.45 8.69
N GLU A 136 6.20 16.75 9.23
CA GLU A 136 7.21 15.75 9.62
C GLU A 136 6.62 14.64 10.50
N GLN A 137 5.82 15.00 11.51
CA GLN A 137 5.22 14.02 12.40
C GLN A 137 4.25 13.09 11.67
N ASN A 138 3.56 13.58 10.62
CA ASN A 138 2.72 12.73 9.80
C ASN A 138 3.56 11.71 9.03
N ALA A 139 4.72 12.10 8.49
CA ALA A 139 5.63 11.18 7.81
C ALA A 139 6.14 10.09 8.77
N ARG A 140 6.54 10.46 9.99
CA ARG A 140 6.95 9.51 11.04
C ARG A 140 5.83 8.54 11.41
N ASN A 141 4.64 9.06 11.68
CA ASN A 141 3.47 8.25 12.03
C ASN A 141 3.09 7.27 10.91
N TRP A 142 3.13 7.71 9.66
CA TRP A 142 2.84 6.86 8.51
C TRP A 142 3.90 5.78 8.30
N TYR A 143 5.19 6.10 8.48
CA TYR A 143 6.25 5.09 8.42
C TYR A 143 6.01 3.97 9.44
N THR A 144 5.84 4.31 10.71
CA THR A 144 5.56 3.35 11.79
C THR A 144 4.33 2.51 11.45
N ARG A 145 3.22 3.18 11.07
CA ARG A 145 1.96 2.50 10.75
C ARG A 145 2.11 1.55 9.58
N ILE A 146 2.75 1.95 8.48
CA ILE A 146 2.94 1.09 7.30
C ILE A 146 3.84 -0.09 7.66
N GLN A 147 4.94 0.17 8.37
CA GLN A 147 5.91 -0.85 8.73
C GLN A 147 5.29 -1.95 9.61
N GLU A 148 4.63 -1.60 10.70
CA GLU A 148 4.12 -2.58 11.67
C GLU A 148 2.94 -3.39 11.12
N THR A 149 2.13 -2.79 10.26
CA THR A 149 0.88 -3.38 9.80
C THR A 149 1.01 -4.12 8.47
N GLY A 150 2.02 -3.78 7.66
CA GLY A 150 2.08 -4.22 6.27
C GLY A 150 0.96 -3.63 5.41
N LEU A 151 0.46 -2.43 5.73
CA LEU A 151 -0.65 -1.79 5.00
C LEU A 151 -0.41 -1.72 3.48
N TYR A 152 -1.42 -2.15 2.72
CA TYR A 152 -1.36 -2.16 1.26
C TYR A 152 -1.68 -0.79 0.66
N PHE A 153 -0.63 -0.07 0.27
CA PHE A 153 -0.75 1.18 -0.46
C PHE A 153 -0.68 0.97 -1.97
N ASN A 154 -1.42 1.80 -2.71
CA ASN A 154 -1.11 2.09 -4.10
C ASN A 154 -0.93 3.61 -4.26
N HIS A 155 -0.32 4.04 -5.36
CA HIS A 155 -0.29 5.44 -5.75
C HIS A 155 -1.18 5.66 -6.97
N ALA A 156 -1.79 6.83 -7.03
CA ALA A 156 -2.30 7.35 -8.28
C ALA A 156 -1.57 8.68 -8.45
N ILE A 157 -0.85 8.89 -9.55
CA ILE A 157 0.02 10.07 -9.75
C ILE A 157 -0.19 10.66 -11.15
N VAL A 158 -0.23 9.80 -12.17
CA VAL A 158 -0.42 10.21 -13.56
C VAL A 158 -1.78 10.90 -13.72
N ASN A 159 -1.76 12.09 -14.33
CA ASN A 159 -2.96 12.84 -14.67
C ASN A 159 -3.79 12.12 -15.75
N PRO A 160 -5.13 12.26 -15.75
CA PRO A 160 -5.95 11.79 -16.86
C PRO A 160 -5.43 12.30 -18.21
N PRO A 161 -5.46 11.47 -19.28
CA PRO A 161 -4.94 11.83 -20.59
C PRO A 161 -5.90 12.77 -21.35
N ILE A 162 -6.28 13.88 -20.73
CA ILE A 162 -7.18 14.91 -21.26
C ILE A 162 -6.38 16.20 -21.40
N ASP A 163 -6.56 16.88 -22.53
CA ASP A 163 -5.96 18.19 -22.82
C ASP A 163 -4.48 18.31 -22.48
N ARG A 164 -3.69 17.29 -22.85
CA ARG A 164 -2.24 17.21 -22.56
C ARG A 164 -1.41 18.36 -23.12
N HIS A 165 -1.96 19.12 -24.07
CA HIS A 165 -1.34 20.31 -24.64
C HIS A 165 -1.52 21.55 -23.76
N LEU A 166 -2.42 21.51 -22.77
CA LEU A 166 -2.65 22.58 -21.82
C LEU A 166 -1.82 22.38 -20.54
N PRO A 167 -1.35 23.47 -19.89
CA PRO A 167 -0.73 23.38 -18.59
C PRO A 167 -1.74 22.96 -17.51
N THR A 168 -1.24 22.38 -16.41
CA THR A 168 -2.07 21.72 -15.39
C THR A 168 -3.07 22.64 -14.69
N ASP A 169 -2.79 23.94 -14.64
CA ASP A 169 -3.64 24.96 -14.03
C ASP A 169 -4.84 25.36 -14.90
N LYS A 170 -4.87 24.97 -16.18
CA LYS A 170 -5.97 25.18 -17.12
C LYS A 170 -6.96 24.02 -17.19
N VAL A 171 -6.69 22.91 -16.49
CA VAL A 171 -7.53 21.68 -16.49
C VAL A 171 -7.93 21.28 -15.06
N LYS A 172 -8.22 22.28 -14.20
CA LYS A 172 -8.48 22.14 -12.75
C LYS A 172 -9.79 21.43 -12.38
N ASP A 173 -10.68 21.26 -13.34
CA ASP A 173 -11.92 20.48 -13.26
C ASP A 173 -11.65 18.97 -13.40
N VAL A 174 -10.55 18.60 -14.07
CA VAL A 174 -10.12 17.21 -14.27
C VAL A 174 -9.01 16.81 -13.28
N TYR A 175 -7.99 17.65 -13.11
CA TYR A 175 -6.82 17.33 -12.28
C TYR A 175 -7.10 17.54 -10.79
N ILE A 176 -6.35 16.83 -9.93
CA ILE A 176 -6.43 17.07 -8.48
C ILE A 176 -6.11 18.53 -8.20
N SER A 177 -7.06 19.21 -7.57
CA SER A 177 -6.88 20.57 -7.07
C SER A 177 -7.44 20.68 -5.65
N TRP A 178 -6.78 21.48 -4.83
CA TRP A 178 -7.33 21.92 -3.56
C TRP A 178 -8.58 22.78 -3.82
N LYS A 179 -9.69 22.48 -3.14
CA LYS A 179 -10.94 23.24 -3.28
C LYS A 179 -11.21 24.13 -2.06
N LYS A 180 -11.10 23.55 -0.86
CA LYS A 180 -11.43 24.27 0.38
C LYS A 180 -10.71 23.67 1.59
N ARG A 181 -10.39 24.51 2.58
CA ARG A 181 -9.98 24.07 3.93
C ARG A 181 -11.22 23.94 4.80
N LEU A 182 -11.35 22.80 5.47
CA LEU A 182 -12.42 22.53 6.43
C LEU A 182 -11.80 22.43 7.84
N THR A 183 -12.59 22.57 8.88
CA THR A 183 -12.14 22.28 10.25
C THR A 183 -12.86 21.01 10.71
N PRO A 184 -12.16 19.87 10.93
CA PRO A 184 -10.71 19.63 10.88
C PRO A 184 -10.28 18.89 9.60
N GLY A 185 -9.78 19.59 8.57
CA GLY A 185 -9.21 18.93 7.38
C GLY A 185 -9.11 19.74 6.10
N LEU A 186 -8.88 19.06 4.99
CA LEU A 186 -8.87 19.63 3.64
C LEU A 186 -9.87 18.87 2.78
N SER A 187 -10.62 19.57 1.93
CA SER A 187 -11.46 18.97 0.90
C SER A 187 -10.78 19.08 -0.46
N SER A 188 -10.67 17.96 -1.15
CA SER A 188 -10.16 17.85 -2.52
C SER A 188 -11.15 17.08 -3.38
N ALA A 189 -11.21 17.44 -4.66
CA ALA A 189 -11.87 16.64 -5.69
C ALA A 189 -10.78 15.94 -6.50
N VAL A 190 -10.94 14.64 -6.74
CA VAL A 190 -9.87 13.80 -7.27
C VAL A 190 -10.38 12.91 -8.40
N ARG A 191 -9.77 13.06 -9.58
CA ARG A 191 -9.74 12.02 -10.62
C ARG A 191 -8.28 11.74 -10.97
N LYS A 192 -7.88 10.48 -10.95
CA LYS A 192 -6.58 10.02 -11.44
C LYS A 192 -6.77 8.80 -12.32
N TRP A 193 -5.85 8.63 -13.26
CA TRP A 193 -6.00 7.63 -14.32
C TRP A 193 -4.95 6.53 -14.19
N LEU A 194 -5.40 5.30 -14.43
CA LEU A 194 -4.54 4.15 -14.68
C LEU A 194 -4.64 3.84 -16.18
N PRO A 195 -3.50 3.79 -16.91
CA PRO A 195 -3.54 3.34 -18.29
C PRO A 195 -4.08 1.92 -18.38
N PRO A 196 -4.94 1.60 -19.36
CA PRO A 196 -5.18 0.21 -19.69
C PRO A 196 -3.83 -0.43 -20.06
N THR A 197 -3.54 -1.59 -19.49
CA THR A 197 -2.44 -2.44 -19.97
C THR A 197 -2.69 -2.70 -21.45
N ARG A 198 -1.83 -2.15 -22.32
CA ARG A 198 -1.83 -2.51 -23.74
C ARG A 198 -1.64 -4.03 -23.80
N ARG A 199 -2.61 -4.73 -24.41
CA ARG A 199 -2.39 -6.10 -24.88
C ARG A 199 -1.39 -6.07 -26.03
#